data_AF-A0A1Y1N6M7-F1
#
_entry.id   AF-A0A1Y1N6M7-F1
#
_cell.length_a   1.000
_cell.length_b   1.000
_cell.length_c   1.000
_cell.angle_alpha   90.00
_cell.angle_beta   90.00
_cell.angle_gamma   90.00
#
_symmetry.space_group_name_H-M   'P 1'
#
loop_
_entity.id
_entity.type
_entity.pdbx_description
1 polymer ?
#
loop_
_entity_poly.entity_id
_entity_poly.type
_entity_poly.pdbx_seq_one_letter_code
_entity_poly.pdbx_strand_id
1 'polypeptide(L)'
;MSTTFSIEGVGNTASHDFYPPIELPSEKLYVIGVVGFYGCNSIRNIHAGNDKFYFRRGDNSHGIAIPHGAYELEELSAYIKARIPTNRFSLLANNNTLKCELSCDFDIDFTPRDCIGRMLGFESKILEA
;
A
#
# COMPACT_ATOMS: atom_id res chain seq x y z
N MET A 1 28.45 -19.77 -11.86
CA MET A 1 27.88 -20.72 -10.88
C MET A 1 26.99 -19.90 -9.98
N SER A 2 25.71 -20.26 -9.83
CA SER A 2 24.77 -19.55 -8.96
C SER A 2 24.59 -20.32 -7.65
N THR A 3 24.48 -19.59 -6.55
CA THR A 3 24.20 -20.15 -5.22
C THR A 3 22.85 -19.61 -4.77
N THR A 4 21.96 -20.50 -4.34
CA THR A 4 20.63 -20.13 -3.84
C THR A 4 20.60 -20.33 -2.33
N PHE A 5 20.07 -19.34 -1.63
CA PHE A 5 19.85 -19.38 -0.19
C PHE A 5 18.34 -19.31 0.07
N SER A 6 17.85 -20.10 1.04
CA SER A 6 16.47 -20.05 1.51
C SER A 6 16.44 -19.43 2.89
N ILE A 7 15.60 -18.43 3.09
CA ILE A 7 15.37 -17.77 4.39
C ILE A 7 13.92 -18.02 4.77
N GLU A 8 13.72 -18.64 5.93
CA GLU A 8 12.39 -18.92 6.50
C GLU A 8 12.21 -18.13 7.80
N GLY A 9 10.99 -17.68 8.07
CA GLY A 9 10.69 -16.91 9.27
C GLY A 9 9.20 -16.76 9.52
N VAL A 10 8.83 -16.56 10.78
CA VAL A 10 7.46 -16.34 11.23
C VAL A 10 7.35 -14.90 11.71
N GLY A 11 7.13 -13.96 10.78
CA GLY A 11 7.05 -12.53 11.11
C GLY A 11 6.93 -11.62 9.88
N ASN A 12 6.84 -10.32 10.14
CA ASN A 12 6.82 -9.29 9.10
C ASN A 12 8.24 -8.90 8.61
N THR A 13 9.27 -9.53 9.15
CA THR A 13 10.68 -9.31 8.81
C THR A 13 11.39 -10.65 8.94
N ALA A 14 12.23 -10.98 7.95
CA ALA A 14 13.06 -12.18 7.94
C ALA A 14 14.52 -11.77 7.74
N SER A 15 15.40 -12.24 8.62
CA SER A 15 16.85 -12.01 8.55
C SER A 15 17.58 -13.28 8.99
N HIS A 16 18.72 -13.55 8.37
CA HIS A 16 19.54 -14.71 8.71
C HIS A 16 21.02 -14.37 8.59
N ASP A 17 21.80 -14.80 9.58
CA ASP A 17 23.25 -14.66 9.59
C ASP A 17 23.88 -15.94 9.04
N PHE A 18 24.78 -15.82 8.07
CA PHE A 18 25.48 -16.96 7.48
C PHE A 18 26.81 -17.20 8.20
N TYR A 19 27.02 -18.44 8.66
CA TYR A 19 28.30 -18.89 9.18
C TYR A 19 28.76 -20.18 8.46
N PRO A 20 29.96 -20.18 7.83
CA PRO A 20 30.89 -19.06 7.70
C PRO A 20 30.35 -17.92 6.81
N PRO A 21 30.95 -16.71 6.88
CA PRO A 21 30.55 -15.59 6.04
C PRO A 21 30.63 -15.94 4.54
N ILE A 22 29.77 -15.32 3.74
CA ILE A 22 29.82 -15.47 2.29
C ILE A 22 31.01 -14.66 1.76
N GLU A 23 32.06 -15.35 1.31
CA GLU A 23 33.24 -14.74 0.73
C GLU A 23 33.05 -14.48 -0.78
N LEU A 24 33.20 -13.22 -1.19
CA LEU A 24 33.10 -12.80 -2.58
C LEU A 24 34.47 -12.34 -3.09
N PRO A 25 35.13 -13.11 -3.98
CA PRO A 25 36.35 -12.69 -4.65
C PRO A 25 36.25 -11.32 -5.33
N SER A 26 37.22 -10.44 -5.09
CA SER A 26 37.22 -9.04 -5.58
C SER A 26 37.30 -8.89 -7.10
N GLU A 27 37.69 -9.94 -7.83
CA GLU A 27 37.91 -9.89 -9.29
C GLU A 27 36.66 -10.20 -10.13
N LYS A 28 35.51 -10.41 -9.48
CA LYS A 28 34.28 -10.83 -10.15
C LYS A 28 33.12 -9.89 -9.88
N LEU A 29 32.18 -9.86 -10.81
CA LEU A 29 30.90 -9.17 -10.66
C LEU A 29 29.86 -10.15 -10.14
N TYR A 30 29.09 -9.70 -9.15
CA TYR A 30 28.04 -10.47 -8.51
C TYR A 30 26.70 -9.75 -8.62
N VAL A 31 25.64 -10.53 -8.79
CA VAL A 31 24.26 -10.04 -8.80
C VAL A 31 23.48 -10.87 -7.80
N ILE A 32 22.65 -10.19 -7.00
CA ILE A 32 21.68 -10.83 -6.12
C ILE A 32 20.31 -10.68 -6.77
N GLY A 33 19.59 -11.78 -6.88
CA GLY A 33 18.22 -11.81 -7.38
C GLY A 33 17.35 -12.64 -6.46
N VAL A 34 16.10 -12.21 -6.28
CA VAL A 34 15.09 -12.99 -5.57
C VAL A 34 14.53 -14.03 -6.54
N VAL A 35 14.70 -15.31 -6.22
CA VAL A 35 14.20 -16.43 -7.04
C VAL A 35 12.72 -16.72 -6.74
N GLY A 36 12.31 -16.57 -5.48
CA GLY A 36 10.92 -16.74 -5.06
C GLY A 36 10.68 -16.11 -3.69
N PHE A 37 9.47 -15.58 -3.49
CA PHE A 37 8.99 -15.04 -2.22
C PHE A 37 7.66 -15.70 -1.88
N TYR A 38 7.64 -16.44 -0.78
CA TYR A 38 6.46 -17.18 -0.32
C TYR A 38 6.13 -16.70 1.09
N GLY A 39 4.91 -16.19 1.28
CA GLY A 39 4.43 -15.75 2.59
C GLY A 39 3.02 -16.27 2.81
N CYS A 40 2.78 -16.84 3.99
CA CYS A 40 1.45 -17.26 4.44
C CYS A 40 0.68 -16.13 5.16
N ASN A 41 1.16 -14.88 5.05
CA ASN A 41 0.59 -13.72 5.72
C ASN A 41 0.18 -12.67 4.68
N SER A 42 -1.03 -12.13 4.80
CA SER A 42 -1.40 -10.92 4.09
C SER A 42 -0.58 -9.75 4.62
N ILE A 43 0.29 -9.19 3.79
CA ILE A 43 1.00 -7.96 4.13
C ILE A 43 -0.05 -6.87 4.31
N ARG A 44 -0.06 -6.23 5.49
CA ARG A 44 -0.97 -5.12 5.77
C ARG A 44 -0.71 -3.99 4.78
N ASN A 45 -1.72 -3.64 3.98
CA ASN A 45 -1.65 -2.50 3.08
C ASN A 45 -1.98 -1.18 3.80
N ILE A 46 -2.70 -1.22 4.93
CA ILE A 46 -2.97 -0.06 5.78
C ILE A 46 -2.16 -0.12 7.08
N HIS A 47 -1.41 0.95 7.34
CA HIS A 47 -0.54 1.13 8.50
C HIS A 47 -0.45 2.62 8.89
N ALA A 48 0.24 2.96 9.98
CA ALA A 48 0.35 4.33 10.52
C ALA A 48 0.84 5.43 9.53
N GLY A 49 1.43 5.05 8.39
CA GLY A 49 1.85 6.00 7.35
C GLY A 49 0.84 6.25 6.23
N ASN A 50 -0.31 5.60 6.21
CA ASN A 50 -1.32 5.71 5.13
C ASN A 50 -2.75 5.37 5.61
N ASP A 51 -3.03 5.57 6.90
CA ASP A 51 -4.26 5.15 7.57
C ASP A 51 -5.38 6.19 7.56
N LYS A 52 -5.29 7.23 6.72
CA LYS A 52 -6.30 8.27 6.63
C LYS A 52 -6.82 8.51 5.23
N PHE A 53 -8.07 8.92 5.14
CA PHE A 53 -8.70 9.42 3.93
C PHE A 53 -9.23 10.82 4.20
N TYR A 54 -8.88 11.79 3.35
CA TYR A 54 -9.29 13.18 3.53
C TYR A 54 -10.20 13.63 2.39
N PHE A 55 -11.27 14.31 2.74
CA PHE A 55 -12.21 14.91 1.80
C PHE A 55 -12.56 16.34 2.22
N ARG A 56 -12.86 17.20 1.25
CA ARG A 56 -13.29 18.58 1.52
C ARG A 56 -14.79 18.73 1.30
N ARG A 57 -15.40 19.56 2.14
CA ARG A 57 -16.79 20.00 1.97
C ARG A 57 -16.84 21.50 2.23
N GLY A 58 -16.91 22.27 1.14
CA GLY A 58 -16.64 23.71 1.20
C GLY A 58 -15.20 23.96 1.64
N ASP A 59 -15.00 24.93 2.55
CA ASP A 59 -13.66 25.30 3.01
C ASP A 59 -13.03 24.32 4.00
N ASN A 60 -13.80 23.37 4.54
CA ASN A 60 -13.36 22.47 5.62
C ASN A 60 -12.85 21.12 5.09
N SER A 61 -11.65 20.71 5.54
CA SER A 61 -11.08 19.38 5.30
C SER A 61 -11.45 18.42 6.43
N HIS A 62 -11.92 17.22 6.07
CA HIS A 62 -12.39 16.19 6.98
C HIS A 62 -11.57 14.92 6.78
N GLY A 63 -11.04 14.35 7.87
CA GLY A 63 -10.24 13.12 7.84
C GLY A 63 -10.99 11.93 8.44
N ILE A 64 -10.92 10.79 7.76
CA ILE A 64 -11.43 9.49 8.23
C ILE A 64 -10.23 8.59 8.51
N ALA A 65 -10.14 8.07 9.74
CA ALA A 65 -9.15 7.07 10.09
C ALA A 65 -9.62 5.65 9.72
N ILE A 66 -8.74 4.90 9.07
CA ILE A 66 -8.92 3.52 8.64
C ILE A 66 -8.08 2.64 9.59
N PRO A 67 -8.65 1.61 10.23
CA PRO A 67 -7.91 0.74 11.12
C PRO A 67 -6.76 0.05 10.36
N HIS A 68 -5.69 -0.29 11.07
CA HIS A 68 -4.56 -0.97 10.45
C HIS A 68 -4.93 -2.40 10.10
N GLY A 69 -4.57 -2.84 8.90
CA GLY A 69 -5.01 -4.14 8.39
C GLY A 69 -4.61 -4.37 6.94
N ALA A 70 -4.99 -5.55 6.45
CA ALA A 70 -5.01 -5.85 5.03
C ALA A 70 -6.47 -5.76 4.58
N TYR A 71 -6.73 -4.91 3.59
CA TYR A 71 -8.07 -4.69 3.06
C TYR A 71 -8.11 -4.93 1.56
N GLU A 72 -9.17 -5.56 1.09
CA GLU A 72 -9.51 -5.51 -0.33
C GLU A 72 -10.09 -4.14 -0.71
N LEU A 73 -10.06 -3.84 -2.00
CA LEU A 73 -10.49 -2.53 -2.48
C LEU A 73 -11.99 -2.28 -2.22
N GLU A 74 -12.80 -3.33 -2.33
CA GLU A 74 -14.23 -3.31 -2.03
C GLU A 74 -14.49 -3.03 -0.54
N GLU A 75 -13.65 -3.58 0.34
CA GLU A 75 -13.75 -3.35 1.79
C GLU A 75 -13.39 -1.91 2.15
N LEU A 76 -12.34 -1.36 1.55
CA LEU A 76 -11.99 0.06 1.69
C LEU A 76 -13.12 0.96 1.16
N SER A 77 -13.66 0.62 0.00
CA SER A 77 -14.75 1.36 -0.65
C SER A 77 -15.98 1.41 0.26
N ALA A 78 -16.40 0.26 0.80
CA ALA A 78 -17.51 0.15 1.73
C ALA A 78 -17.21 0.86 3.07
N TYR A 79 -15.99 0.72 3.60
CA TYR A 79 -15.57 1.35 4.85
C TYR A 79 -15.67 2.87 4.76
N ILE A 80 -15.12 3.47 3.70
CA ILE A 80 -15.11 4.92 3.50
C ILE A 80 -16.54 5.41 3.25
N LYS A 81 -17.29 4.73 2.38
CA LYS A 81 -18.69 5.08 2.08
C LYS A 81 -19.57 5.15 3.33
N ALA A 82 -19.34 4.28 4.32
CA ALA A 82 -20.09 4.29 5.57
C ALA A 82 -19.78 5.49 6.50
N ARG A 83 -18.66 6.20 6.30
CA ARG A 83 -18.26 7.38 7.11
C ARG A 83 -18.47 8.72 6.39
N ILE A 84 -18.82 8.70 5.11
CA ILE A 84 -19.05 9.90 4.32
C ILE A 84 -20.56 10.19 4.29
N PRO A 85 -20.97 11.48 4.33
CA PRO A 85 -22.39 11.86 4.32
C PRO A 85 -23.11 11.63 2.98
N THR A 86 -22.43 11.14 1.94
CA THR A 86 -22.99 10.88 0.61
C THR A 86 -22.94 9.40 0.26
N ASN A 87 -23.88 8.95 -0.56
CA ASN A 87 -23.88 7.61 -1.13
C ASN A 87 -23.07 7.51 -2.44
N ARG A 88 -22.60 8.64 -2.96
CA ARG A 88 -21.81 8.73 -4.20
C ARG A 88 -20.33 8.66 -3.87
N PHE A 89 -19.89 7.47 -3.51
CA PHE A 89 -18.48 7.12 -3.39
C PHE A 89 -18.27 5.71 -3.91
N SER A 90 -17.28 5.53 -4.78
CA SER A 90 -16.82 4.23 -5.23
C SER A 90 -15.32 4.26 -5.49
N LEU A 91 -14.63 3.28 -4.93
CA LEU A 91 -13.25 2.95 -5.25
C LEU A 91 -13.24 1.54 -5.85
N LEU A 92 -12.80 1.42 -7.10
CA LEU A 92 -12.88 0.20 -7.91
C LEU A 92 -11.55 -0.09 -8.61
N ALA A 93 -11.25 -1.35 -8.85
CA ALA A 93 -10.08 -1.76 -9.61
C ALA A 93 -10.46 -1.84 -11.09
N ASN A 94 -9.71 -1.16 -11.95
CA ASN A 94 -9.81 -1.36 -13.38
C ASN A 94 -8.81 -2.44 -13.79
N ASN A 95 -9.30 -3.67 -13.96
CA ASN A 95 -8.47 -4.82 -14.33
C ASN A 95 -7.81 -4.69 -15.72
N ASN A 96 -8.30 -3.82 -16.59
CA ASN A 96 -7.68 -3.58 -17.90
C ASN A 96 -6.44 -2.69 -17.79
N THR A 97 -6.45 -1.73 -16.87
CA THR A 97 -5.34 -0.78 -16.68
C THR A 97 -4.47 -1.09 -15.47
N LEU A 98 -4.92 -2.02 -14.61
CA LEU A 98 -4.35 -2.34 -13.29
C LEU A 98 -4.24 -1.10 -12.39
N LYS A 99 -5.18 -0.16 -12.53
CA LYS A 99 -5.26 1.07 -11.73
C LYS A 99 -6.51 1.11 -10.86
N CYS A 100 -6.45 1.91 -9.81
CA CYS A 100 -7.62 2.27 -9.02
C CYS A 100 -8.41 3.39 -9.71
N GLU A 101 -9.72 3.25 -9.78
CA GLU A 101 -10.67 4.26 -10.22
C GLU A 101 -11.48 4.72 -9.02
N LEU A 102 -11.58 6.04 -8.87
CA LEU A 102 -12.21 6.71 -7.74
C LEU A 102 -13.27 7.67 -8.27
N SER A 103 -14.50 7.51 -7.82
CA SER A 103 -15.64 8.34 -8.21
C SER A 103 -16.36 8.85 -6.98
N CYS A 104 -16.56 10.17 -6.90
CA CYS A 104 -17.25 10.84 -5.80
C CYS A 104 -17.88 12.17 -6.26
N ASP A 105 -18.65 12.81 -5.39
CA ASP A 105 -19.31 14.11 -5.61
C ASP A 105 -18.74 15.24 -4.72
N PHE A 106 -17.54 15.05 -4.19
CA PHE A 106 -16.83 15.98 -3.33
C PHE A 106 -15.32 15.94 -3.59
N ASP A 107 -14.61 17.01 -3.23
CA ASP A 107 -13.17 17.08 -3.45
C ASP A 107 -12.41 16.17 -2.48
N ILE A 108 -11.33 15.56 -2.96
CA ILE A 108 -10.49 14.65 -2.18
C ILE A 108 -9.12 15.28 -1.97
N ASP A 109 -8.62 15.21 -0.75
CA ASP A 109 -7.33 15.81 -0.40
C ASP A 109 -6.26 14.72 -0.22
N PHE A 110 -5.39 14.55 -1.22
CA PHE A 110 -4.23 13.66 -1.13
C PHE A 110 -2.93 14.38 -0.75
N THR A 111 -3.01 15.64 -0.30
CA THR A 111 -1.83 16.39 0.15
C THR A 111 -1.24 15.88 1.47
N PRO A 112 -2.03 15.38 2.45
CA PRO A 112 -1.46 14.86 3.69
C PRO A 112 -0.63 13.59 3.46
N ARG A 113 0.49 13.46 4.19
CA ARG A 113 1.43 12.33 4.02
C ARG A 113 0.89 10.99 4.53
N ASP A 114 0.02 11.03 5.52
CA ASP A 114 -0.66 9.89 6.12
C ASP A 114 -1.93 9.48 5.35
N CYS A 115 -2.14 10.06 4.17
CA CYS A 115 -3.27 9.76 3.31
C CYS A 115 -3.06 8.46 2.52
N ILE A 116 -4.15 7.69 2.35
CA ILE A 116 -4.20 6.44 1.57
C ILE A 116 -3.90 6.64 0.08
N GLY A 117 -4.02 7.87 -0.44
CA GLY A 117 -3.88 8.18 -1.87
C GLY A 117 -2.61 7.63 -2.52
N ARG A 118 -1.46 7.73 -1.84
CA ARG A 118 -0.18 7.23 -2.37
C ARG A 118 -0.17 5.71 -2.55
N MET A 119 -0.81 4.98 -1.64
CA MET A 119 -0.95 3.52 -1.74
C MET A 119 -1.83 3.13 -2.93
N LEU A 120 -2.87 3.92 -3.20
CA LEU A 120 -3.79 3.72 -4.33
C LEU A 120 -3.22 4.22 -5.68
N GLY A 121 -2.02 4.81 -5.68
CA GLY A 121 -1.34 5.30 -6.89
C GLY A 121 -1.72 6.73 -7.30
N PHE A 122 -2.36 7.51 -6.43
CA PHE A 122 -2.65 8.92 -6.68
C PHE A 122 -1.48 9.84 -6.32
N GLU A 123 -1.36 10.93 -7.06
CA GLU A 123 -0.41 12.01 -6.78
C GLU A 123 -0.86 12.82 -5.55
N SER A 124 0.10 13.46 -4.88
CA SER A 124 -0.17 14.32 -3.73
C SER A 124 -0.73 15.66 -4.18
N LYS A 125 -2.06 15.70 -4.38
CA LYS A 125 -2.81 16.89 -4.79
C LYS A 125 -4.26 16.83 -4.30
N ILE A 126 -4.95 17.94 -4.40
CA ILE A 126 -6.41 17.97 -4.25
C ILE A 126 -7.02 17.57 -5.60
N LEU A 127 -7.94 16.60 -5.57
CA LEU A 127 -8.78 16.25 -6.71
C LEU A 127 -10.13 16.94 -6.53
N GLU A 128 -10.47 17.82 -7.46
CA GLU A 128 -11.77 18.48 -7.51
C GLU A 128 -12.78 17.55 -8.22
N ALA A 129 -14.00 17.47 -7.69
CA ALA A 129 -15.07 16.62 -8.24
C ALA A 129 -15.78 17.23 -9.46
#